data_AF-A0A1J3CYM2-F1
#
_entry.id   AF-A0A1J3CYM2-F1
#
_cell.length_a   1.000
_cell.length_b   1.000
_cell.length_c   1.000
_cell.angle_alpha   90.00
_cell.angle_beta   90.00
_cell.angle_gamma   90.00
#
_symmetry.space_group_name_H-M   'P 1'
#
loop_
_entity.id
_entity.type
_entity.pdbx_description
1 polymer ?
#
loop_
_entity_poly.entity_id
_entity_poly.type
_entity_poly.pdbx_seq_one_letter_code
_entity_poly.pdbx_strand_id
1 'polypeptide(L)'
;MDWDNVAAEDVIEALREVEWSTPPRSFGEFFSRFAFPRSFSKWKSRLKCNLYYYRTNYFILLIFVLGLALITRPLAILGAALTALSLAFLNDSFAATFNEKTIRTIRHFSPHLAAKMRPPHMPVIRGRSAARKTVYVCGQPRLVFVLLGLTASFVLWFTSCGLLWVLYALTTALFMIILHATLRTPNLKARLNTFREEFRAVWRNYSEL
;
A
#
# COMPACT_ATOMS: atom_id res chain seq x y z
N MET A 1 -19.31 25.57 3.65
CA MET A 1 -20.02 24.34 3.32
C MET A 1 -20.84 23.85 4.51
N ASP A 2 -22.13 23.60 4.27
CA ASP A 2 -22.97 22.75 5.13
C ASP A 2 -22.74 21.31 4.69
N TRP A 3 -21.78 20.63 5.33
CA TRP A 3 -21.46 19.21 5.06
C TRP A 3 -22.65 18.24 5.25
N ASP A 4 -23.76 18.75 5.78
CA ASP A 4 -25.03 18.05 5.87
C ASP A 4 -25.61 17.77 4.47
N ASN A 5 -25.37 18.67 3.49
CA ASN A 5 -25.88 18.55 2.11
C ASN A 5 -24.90 17.88 1.14
N VAL A 6 -23.63 17.71 1.53
CA VAL A 6 -22.61 17.06 0.69
C VAL A 6 -22.87 15.56 0.70
N ALA A 7 -23.01 14.93 -0.47
CA ALA A 7 -23.28 13.51 -0.53
C ALA A 7 -22.02 12.69 -0.18
N ALA A 8 -22.17 11.43 0.18
CA ALA A 8 -21.03 10.62 0.61
C ALA A 8 -20.14 10.25 -0.59
N GLU A 9 -20.77 10.03 -1.75
CA GLU A 9 -20.18 9.80 -3.05
C GLU A 9 -19.23 10.93 -3.45
N ASP A 10 -19.62 12.19 -3.29
CA ASP A 10 -18.78 13.34 -3.62
C ASP A 10 -17.50 13.38 -2.78
N VAL A 11 -17.60 13.00 -1.51
CA VAL A 11 -16.44 12.91 -0.62
C VAL A 11 -15.52 11.77 -1.04
N ILE A 12 -16.09 10.64 -1.46
CA ILE A 12 -15.31 9.48 -1.94
C ILE A 12 -14.58 9.84 -3.23
N GLU A 13 -15.26 10.51 -4.17
CA GLU A 13 -14.65 10.93 -5.43
C GLU A 13 -13.57 11.97 -5.19
N ALA A 14 -13.83 12.97 -4.33
CA ALA A 14 -12.83 13.95 -3.92
C ALA A 14 -11.64 13.34 -3.16
N LEU A 15 -11.81 12.17 -2.53
CA LEU A 15 -10.72 11.39 -1.93
C LEU A 15 -9.95 10.54 -2.94
N ARG A 16 -10.55 10.19 -4.08
CA ARG A 16 -9.88 9.48 -5.19
C ARG A 16 -9.03 10.40 -6.03
N GLU A 17 -9.50 11.61 -6.30
CA GLU A 17 -8.80 12.63 -7.09
C GLU A 17 -7.68 13.35 -6.30
N VAL A 18 -7.31 12.84 -5.13
CA VAL A 18 -6.38 13.50 -4.23
C VAL A 18 -4.98 13.56 -4.81
N GLU A 19 -4.48 14.78 -4.93
CA GLU A 19 -3.06 15.04 -5.14
C GLU A 19 -2.28 14.83 -3.83
N TRP A 20 -1.45 13.79 -3.80
CA TRP A 20 -0.66 13.37 -2.63
C TRP A 20 0.55 14.26 -2.32
N SER A 21 0.75 15.33 -3.11
CA SER A 21 1.82 16.32 -2.96
C SER A 21 1.59 17.30 -1.79
N THR A 22 0.39 17.31 -1.20
CA THR A 22 0.05 18.26 -0.13
C THR A 22 0.70 17.88 1.20
N PRO A 23 1.48 18.76 1.85
CA PRO A 23 2.12 18.46 3.12
C PRO A 23 1.10 18.22 4.25
N PRO A 24 1.43 17.39 5.26
CA PRO A 24 0.56 17.17 6.40
C PRO A 24 0.33 18.47 7.19
N ARG A 25 -0.85 18.57 7.81
CA ARG A 25 -1.20 19.69 8.71
C ARG A 25 -0.37 19.60 9.98
N SER A 26 -0.10 20.75 10.60
CA SER A 26 0.71 20.82 11.82
C SER A 26 0.13 19.97 12.95
N PHE A 27 1.00 19.34 13.75
CA PHE A 27 0.56 18.50 14.87
C PHE A 27 -0.23 19.27 15.93
N GLY A 28 0.15 20.52 16.22
CA GLY A 28 -0.58 21.38 17.15
C GLY A 28 -2.02 21.66 16.68
N GLU A 29 -2.22 21.82 15.38
CA GLU A 29 -3.57 21.95 14.82
C GLU A 29 -4.34 20.62 14.87
N PHE A 30 -3.68 19.51 14.52
CA PHE A 30 -4.28 18.18 14.49
C PHE A 30 -4.85 17.80 15.85
N PHE A 31 -4.07 17.97 16.92
CA PHE A 31 -4.47 17.61 18.30
C PHE A 31 -5.10 18.74 19.12
N SER A 32 -5.46 19.88 18.50
CA SER A 32 -6.15 20.94 19.23
C SER A 32 -7.65 20.63 19.38
N ARG A 33 -8.29 21.12 20.44
CA ARG A 33 -9.77 21.21 20.63
C ARG A 33 -10.58 19.95 20.22
N PHE A 34 -10.90 19.14 21.22
CA PHE A 34 -11.84 18.03 21.12
C PHE A 34 -13.13 18.34 21.85
N ALA A 35 -14.27 17.92 21.30
CA ALA A 35 -15.57 18.05 21.93
C ALA A 35 -16.53 17.00 21.38
N PHE A 36 -17.37 16.43 22.24
CA PHE A 36 -18.40 15.49 21.80
C PHE A 36 -19.44 16.17 20.89
N PRO A 37 -19.87 15.52 19.79
CA PRO A 37 -20.91 16.05 18.92
C PRO A 37 -22.25 16.06 19.64
N ARG A 38 -23.00 17.17 19.52
CA ARG A 38 -24.30 17.33 20.20
C ARG A 38 -25.48 16.70 19.45
N SER A 39 -25.30 16.35 18.17
CA SER A 39 -26.34 15.73 17.35
C SER A 39 -25.72 14.88 16.23
N PHE A 40 -26.51 13.95 15.68
CA PHE A 40 -26.08 13.07 14.60
C PHE A 40 -25.73 13.83 13.30
N SER A 41 -26.50 14.87 12.96
CA SER A 41 -26.18 15.75 11.81
C SER A 41 -24.81 16.40 11.97
N LYS A 42 -24.57 17.01 13.14
CA LYS A 42 -23.27 17.61 13.46
C LYS A 42 -22.15 16.57 13.47
N TRP A 43 -22.38 15.37 13.97
CA TRP A 43 -21.40 14.30 13.92
C TRP A 43 -21.00 13.95 12.47
N LYS A 44 -21.98 13.70 11.58
CA LYS A 44 -21.72 13.39 10.17
C LYS A 44 -20.94 14.52 9.47
N SER A 45 -21.36 15.77 9.70
CA SER A 45 -20.69 16.96 9.18
C SER A 45 -19.24 17.07 9.64
N ARG A 46 -18.98 16.83 10.94
CA ARG A 46 -17.62 16.81 11.50
C ARG A 46 -16.77 15.70 10.90
N LEU A 47 -17.32 14.49 10.80
CA LEU A 47 -16.62 13.34 10.25
C LEU A 47 -16.14 13.62 8.83
N LYS A 48 -17.04 14.06 7.93
CA LYS A 48 -16.69 14.40 6.54
C LYS A 48 -15.64 15.51 6.47
N CYS A 49 -15.87 16.61 7.19
CA CYS A 49 -14.98 17.77 7.19
C CYS A 49 -13.56 17.42 7.67
N ASN A 50 -13.46 16.72 8.80
CA ASN A 50 -12.18 16.37 9.38
C ASN A 50 -11.45 15.31 8.55
N LEU A 51 -12.16 14.29 8.03
CA LEU A 51 -11.59 13.25 7.17
C LEU A 51 -10.95 13.85 5.92
N TYR A 52 -11.63 14.79 5.28
CA TYR A 52 -11.11 15.49 4.12
C TYR A 52 -9.93 16.41 4.46
N TYR A 53 -10.07 17.24 5.50
CA TYR A 53 -9.07 18.26 5.84
C TYR A 53 -7.73 17.68 6.36
N TYR A 54 -7.79 16.60 7.14
CA TYR A 54 -6.62 15.94 7.75
C TYR A 54 -6.25 14.62 7.07
N ARG A 55 -6.70 14.37 5.83
CA ARG A 55 -6.47 13.13 5.08
C ARG A 55 -5.01 12.64 5.13
N THR A 56 -4.04 13.54 4.90
CA THR A 56 -2.61 13.21 4.91
C THR A 56 -2.14 12.81 6.31
N ASN A 57 -2.60 13.50 7.36
CA ASN A 57 -2.27 13.16 8.75
C ASN A 57 -2.84 11.79 9.14
N TYR A 58 -4.07 11.47 8.72
CA TYR A 58 -4.66 10.16 8.96
C TYR A 58 -3.94 9.05 8.20
N PHE A 59 -3.51 9.32 6.96
CA PHE A 59 -2.71 8.37 6.20
C PHE A 59 -1.35 8.11 6.87
N ILE A 60 -0.67 9.15 7.37
CA ILE A 60 0.55 9.02 8.15
C ILE A 60 0.29 8.22 9.43
N LEU A 61 -0.78 8.51 10.15
CA LEU A 61 -1.16 7.77 11.37
C LEU A 61 -1.40 6.28 11.06
N LEU A 62 -2.09 5.98 9.96
CA LEU A 62 -2.34 4.61 9.49
C LEU A 62 -1.02 3.87 9.23
N ILE A 63 -0.11 4.47 8.45
CA ILE A 63 1.21 3.88 8.16
C ILE A 63 2.02 3.74 9.45
N PHE A 64 1.97 4.73 10.33
CA PHE A 64 2.71 4.70 11.60
C PHE A 64 2.26 3.54 12.50
N VAL A 65 0.96 3.37 12.71
CA VAL A 65 0.42 2.27 13.51
C VAL A 65 0.73 0.91 12.87
N LEU A 66 0.58 0.78 11.56
CA LEU A 66 0.95 -0.45 10.83
C LEU A 66 2.46 -0.73 10.92
N GLY A 67 3.30 0.28 10.79
CA GLY A 67 4.75 0.19 10.89
C GLY A 67 5.20 -0.26 12.28
N LEU A 68 4.64 0.34 13.34
CA LEU A 68 4.89 -0.10 14.71
C LEU A 68 4.44 -1.55 14.92
N ALA A 69 3.26 -1.93 14.42
CA ALA A 69 2.76 -3.29 14.51
C ALA A 69 3.71 -4.29 13.86
N LEU A 70 4.31 -3.96 12.71
CA LEU A 70 5.32 -4.80 12.06
C LEU A 70 6.62 -4.89 12.87
N ILE A 71 7.12 -3.78 13.41
CA ILE A 71 8.36 -3.74 14.21
C ILE A 71 8.23 -4.62 15.47
N THR A 72 7.05 -4.65 16.10
CA THR A 72 6.82 -5.51 17.27
C THR A 72 6.83 -7.02 16.97
N ARG A 73 6.79 -7.42 15.68
CA ARG A 73 6.73 -8.82 15.24
C ARG A 73 7.78 -9.07 14.14
N PRO A 74 9.06 -9.29 14.49
CA PRO A 74 10.13 -9.49 13.51
C PRO A 74 9.89 -10.68 12.56
N LEU A 75 9.19 -11.72 13.03
CA LEU A 75 8.80 -12.87 12.20
C LEU A 75 7.82 -12.49 11.08
N ALA A 76 6.91 -11.54 11.34
CA ALA A 76 5.97 -11.05 10.34
C ALA A 76 6.70 -10.22 9.27
N ILE A 77 7.76 -9.49 9.65
CA ILE A 77 8.64 -8.78 8.69
C ILE A 77 9.34 -9.78 7.77
N LEU A 78 9.86 -10.88 8.32
CA LEU A 78 10.49 -11.95 7.54
C LEU A 78 9.49 -12.62 6.59
N GLY A 79 8.27 -12.89 7.07
CA GLY A 79 7.18 -13.40 6.25
C GLY A 79 6.82 -12.43 5.11
N ALA A 80 6.69 -11.13 5.40
CA ALA A 80 6.42 -10.10 4.40
C ALA A 80 7.54 -9.99 3.35
N ALA A 81 8.80 -9.96 3.78
CA ALA A 81 9.95 -9.91 2.89
C ALA A 81 10.00 -11.13 1.97
N LEU A 82 9.72 -12.32 2.50
CA LEU A 82 9.69 -13.55 1.72
C LEU A 82 8.50 -13.60 0.75
N THR A 83 7.32 -13.08 1.13
CA THR A 83 6.21 -12.89 0.18
C THR A 83 6.58 -11.95 -0.95
N ALA A 84 7.19 -10.80 -0.65
CA ALA A 84 7.61 -9.82 -1.64
C ALA A 84 8.65 -10.40 -2.61
N LEU A 85 9.63 -11.13 -2.08
CA LEU A 85 10.64 -11.83 -2.89
C LEU A 85 9.99 -12.88 -3.80
N SER A 86 9.04 -13.65 -3.28
CA SER A 86 8.30 -14.66 -4.06
C SER A 86 7.51 -14.02 -5.20
N LEU A 87 6.87 -12.88 -4.95
CA LEU A 87 6.17 -12.10 -5.98
C LEU A 87 7.13 -11.49 -7.00
N ALA A 88 8.33 -11.06 -6.58
CA ALA A 88 9.35 -10.56 -7.50
C ALA A 88 9.77 -11.63 -8.52
N PHE A 89 9.79 -12.92 -8.15
CA PHE A 89 10.05 -14.02 -9.09
C PHE A 89 8.96 -14.24 -10.15
N LEU A 90 7.77 -13.64 -10.01
CA LEU A 90 6.77 -13.59 -11.07
C LEU A 90 7.15 -12.59 -12.18
N ASN A 91 8.03 -11.63 -11.89
CA ASN A 91 8.57 -10.70 -12.88
C ASN A 91 9.70 -11.38 -13.69
N ASP A 92 9.51 -11.46 -15.01
CA ASP A 92 10.44 -12.08 -15.96
C ASP A 92 11.85 -11.49 -15.86
N SER A 93 11.96 -10.16 -15.78
CA SER A 93 13.24 -9.46 -15.72
C SER A 93 13.99 -9.78 -14.44
N PHE A 94 13.28 -9.81 -13.30
CA PHE A 94 13.86 -10.14 -12.02
C PHE A 94 14.34 -11.60 -11.99
N ALA A 95 13.48 -12.54 -12.40
CA ALA A 95 13.78 -13.96 -12.41
C ALA A 95 14.97 -14.31 -13.32
N ALA A 96 15.04 -13.71 -14.51
CA ALA A 96 16.17 -13.89 -15.44
C ALA A 96 17.48 -13.35 -14.87
N THR A 97 17.46 -12.11 -14.36
CA THR A 97 18.65 -11.47 -13.76
C THR A 97 19.18 -12.25 -12.56
N PHE A 98 18.27 -12.71 -11.70
CA PHE A 98 18.62 -13.54 -10.55
C PHE A 98 19.27 -14.85 -11.00
N ASN A 99 18.64 -15.58 -11.92
CA ASN A 99 19.16 -16.84 -12.45
C ASN A 99 20.57 -16.69 -13.06
N GLU A 100 20.81 -15.64 -13.85
CA GLU A 100 22.13 -15.36 -14.41
C GLU A 100 23.19 -15.12 -13.33
N LYS A 101 22.88 -14.28 -12.35
CA LYS A 101 23.79 -14.01 -11.22
C LYS A 101 24.10 -15.29 -10.45
N THR A 102 23.09 -16.08 -10.12
CA THR A 102 23.26 -17.33 -9.38
C THR A 102 24.11 -18.33 -10.15
N ILE A 103 23.87 -18.52 -11.46
CA ILE A 103 24.70 -19.40 -12.31
C ILE A 103 26.14 -18.89 -12.38
N ARG A 104 26.37 -17.58 -12.51
CA ARG A 104 27.74 -17.00 -12.49
C ARG A 104 28.44 -17.28 -11.18
N THR A 105 27.79 -17.03 -10.04
CA THR A 105 28.34 -17.30 -8.72
C THR A 105 28.67 -18.79 -8.55
N ILE A 106 27.74 -19.69 -8.89
CA ILE A 106 27.96 -21.13 -8.74
C ILE A 106 29.07 -21.61 -9.65
N ARG A 107 29.26 -21.01 -10.83
CA ARG A 107 30.37 -21.34 -11.72
C ARG A 107 31.74 -21.15 -11.07
N HIS A 108 31.89 -20.18 -10.16
CA HIS A 108 33.12 -19.97 -9.41
C HIS A 108 33.41 -21.09 -8.41
N PHE A 109 32.36 -21.71 -7.83
CA PHE A 109 32.51 -22.79 -6.85
C PHE A 109 32.53 -24.18 -7.50
N SER A 110 31.63 -24.43 -8.46
CA SER A 110 31.49 -25.70 -9.16
C SER A 110 31.00 -25.48 -10.60
N PRO A 111 31.90 -25.54 -11.59
CA PRO A 111 31.53 -25.37 -12.99
C PRO A 111 30.61 -26.48 -13.50
N HIS A 112 30.72 -27.70 -12.96
CA HIS A 112 29.86 -28.83 -13.32
C HIS A 112 28.41 -28.61 -12.87
N LEU A 113 28.20 -28.09 -11.65
CA LEU A 113 26.85 -27.80 -11.15
C LEU A 113 26.20 -26.65 -11.95
N ALA A 114 26.97 -25.62 -12.30
CA ALA A 114 26.54 -24.52 -13.15
C ALA A 114 26.08 -24.99 -14.55
N ALA A 115 26.74 -25.99 -15.13
CA ALA A 115 26.33 -26.58 -16.40
C ALA A 115 24.97 -27.29 -16.29
N LYS A 116 24.72 -28.01 -15.18
CA LYS A 116 23.46 -28.72 -14.94
C LYS A 116 22.26 -27.79 -14.71
N MET A 117 22.48 -26.57 -14.24
CA MET A 117 21.43 -25.57 -14.00
C MET A 117 21.06 -24.72 -15.22
N ARG A 118 21.79 -24.84 -16.34
CA ARG A 118 21.41 -24.13 -17.55
C ARG A 118 20.11 -24.71 -18.12
N PRO A 119 19.16 -23.85 -18.56
CA PRO A 119 17.97 -24.35 -19.21
C PRO A 119 18.34 -25.16 -20.46
N PRO A 120 17.58 -26.22 -20.79
CA PRO A 120 17.84 -27.05 -21.96
C PRO A 120 17.89 -26.17 -23.21
N HIS A 121 18.92 -26.40 -24.04
CA HIS A 121 19.13 -25.61 -25.25
C HIS A 121 17.98 -25.87 -26.23
N MET A 122 17.01 -24.96 -26.29
CA MET A 122 15.96 -25.05 -27.30
C MET A 122 16.56 -24.57 -28.64
N PRO A 123 16.56 -25.40 -29.68
CA PRO A 123 16.99 -24.95 -31.00
C PRO A 123 16.06 -23.83 -31.47
N VAL A 124 16.64 -22.73 -31.94
CA VAL A 124 15.88 -21.61 -32.52
C VAL A 124 15.38 -22.06 -33.90
N ILE A 125 14.17 -22.62 -33.93
CA ILE A 125 13.49 -22.94 -35.19
C ILE A 125 12.89 -21.63 -35.73
N ARG A 126 13.50 -21.11 -36.79
CA ARG A 126 13.05 -19.90 -37.51
C ARG A 126 11.60 -20.11 -37.97
N GLY A 127 10.68 -19.26 -37.52
CA GLY A 127 9.28 -19.26 -37.96
C GLY A 127 8.23 -19.83 -36.98
N ARG A 128 8.64 -20.41 -35.83
CA ARG A 128 7.69 -20.82 -34.80
C ARG A 128 7.43 -19.67 -33.83
N SER A 129 6.17 -19.23 -33.71
CA SER A 129 5.73 -18.30 -32.67
C SER A 129 6.22 -18.81 -31.31
N ALA A 130 6.91 -17.97 -30.56
CA ALA A 130 7.54 -18.30 -29.29
C ALA A 130 6.48 -18.71 -28.26
N ALA A 131 6.08 -19.98 -28.29
CA ALA A 131 5.22 -20.58 -27.28
C ALA A 131 5.83 -20.28 -25.91
N ARG A 132 5.01 -19.67 -25.02
CA ARG A 132 5.32 -19.19 -23.65
C ARG A 132 6.73 -19.60 -23.19
N LYS A 133 7.69 -18.69 -23.29
CA LYS A 133 9.06 -18.90 -22.81
C LYS A 133 8.99 -19.18 -21.31
N THR A 134 9.16 -20.45 -20.93
CA THR A 134 9.20 -20.85 -19.53
C THR A 134 10.49 -20.31 -18.93
N VAL A 135 10.37 -19.40 -17.97
CA VAL A 135 11.53 -18.81 -17.29
C VAL A 135 11.98 -19.78 -16.21
N TYR A 136 13.23 -20.24 -16.31
CA TYR A 136 13.87 -21.14 -15.37
C TYR A 136 14.71 -20.34 -14.38
N VAL A 137 14.69 -20.77 -13.13
CA VAL A 137 15.56 -20.28 -12.06
C VAL A 137 16.32 -21.49 -11.54
N CYS A 138 17.66 -21.45 -11.56
CA CYS A 138 18.55 -22.53 -11.13
C CYS A 138 18.20 -23.91 -11.72
N GLY A 139 17.77 -23.97 -12.98
CA GLY A 139 17.39 -25.23 -13.65
C GLY A 139 16.01 -25.79 -13.30
N GLN A 140 15.23 -25.13 -12.42
CA GLN A 140 13.85 -25.47 -12.12
C GLN A 140 12.89 -24.41 -12.68
N PRO A 141 11.62 -24.76 -12.98
CA PRO A 141 10.65 -23.75 -13.40
C PRO A 141 10.44 -22.74 -12.26
N ARG A 142 10.38 -21.44 -12.58
CA ARG A 142 10.25 -20.36 -11.58
C ARG A 142 9.14 -20.57 -10.55
N LEU A 143 8.05 -21.24 -10.95
CA LEU A 143 6.92 -21.49 -10.08
C LEU A 143 7.29 -22.33 -8.86
N VAL A 144 8.29 -23.21 -8.95
CA VAL A 144 8.76 -23.98 -7.79
C VAL A 144 9.34 -23.04 -6.73
N PHE A 145 10.16 -22.06 -7.13
CA PHE A 145 10.71 -21.05 -6.22
C PHE A 145 9.62 -20.16 -5.63
N VAL A 146 8.66 -19.74 -6.45
CA VAL A 146 7.51 -18.94 -6.00
C VAL A 146 6.69 -19.74 -4.98
N LEU A 147 6.33 -20.99 -5.29
CA LEU A 147 5.53 -21.83 -4.40
C LEU A 147 6.26 -22.14 -3.10
N LEU A 148 7.55 -22.48 -3.14
CA LEU A 148 8.36 -22.70 -1.92
C LEU A 148 8.46 -21.44 -1.06
N GLY A 149 8.69 -20.27 -1.68
CA GLY A 149 8.73 -19.01 -0.96
C GLY A 149 7.36 -18.62 -0.38
N LEU A 150 6.27 -18.85 -1.11
CA LEU A 150 4.92 -18.61 -0.64
C LEU A 150 4.52 -19.57 0.49
N THR A 151 4.88 -20.86 0.44
CA THR A 151 4.58 -21.80 1.53
C THR A 151 5.38 -21.47 2.79
N ALA A 152 6.69 -21.19 2.65
CA ALA A 152 7.51 -20.78 3.78
C ALA A 152 7.03 -19.46 4.40
N SER A 153 6.65 -18.48 3.58
CA SER A 153 6.09 -17.22 4.08
C SER A 153 4.72 -17.41 4.74
N PHE A 154 3.86 -18.28 4.19
CA PHE A 154 2.58 -18.63 4.82
C PHE A 154 2.78 -19.25 6.22
N VAL A 155 3.75 -20.17 6.37
CA VAL A 155 4.11 -20.73 7.68
C VAL A 155 4.59 -19.62 8.63
N LEU A 156 5.44 -18.69 8.18
CA LEU A 156 5.88 -17.56 9.00
C LEU A 156 4.71 -16.65 9.42
N TRP A 157 3.79 -16.35 8.51
CA TRP A 157 2.58 -15.57 8.81
C TRP A 157 1.66 -16.28 9.81
N PHE A 158 1.49 -17.59 9.66
CA PHE A 158 0.64 -18.40 10.53
C PHE A 158 1.24 -18.56 11.93
N THR A 159 2.49 -18.99 12.02
CA THR A 159 3.22 -19.19 13.30
C THR A 159 3.36 -17.92 14.11
N SER A 160 3.50 -16.77 13.44
CA SER A 160 3.60 -15.47 14.11
C SER A 160 2.25 -14.84 14.45
N CYS A 161 1.13 -15.47 14.07
CA CYS A 161 -0.20 -14.85 14.03
C CYS A 161 -0.17 -13.47 13.34
N GLY A 162 0.75 -13.27 12.39
CA GLY A 162 1.04 -11.95 11.83
C GLY A 162 -0.14 -11.37 11.06
N LEU A 163 -0.92 -12.22 10.38
CA LEU A 163 -2.12 -11.77 9.65
C LEU A 163 -3.15 -11.16 10.61
N LEU A 164 -3.44 -11.86 11.72
CA LEU A 164 -4.35 -11.37 12.75
C LEU A 164 -3.84 -10.08 13.39
N TRP A 165 -2.53 -9.98 13.60
CA TRP A 165 -1.91 -8.79 14.17
C TRP A 165 -1.98 -7.58 13.23
N VAL A 166 -1.75 -7.78 11.93
CA VAL A 166 -1.90 -6.72 10.92
C VAL A 166 -3.36 -6.28 10.83
N LEU A 167 -4.32 -7.21 10.85
CA LEU A 167 -5.76 -6.88 10.89
C LEU A 167 -6.14 -6.11 12.16
N TYR A 168 -5.61 -6.53 13.32
CA TYR A 168 -5.79 -5.81 14.58
C TYR A 168 -5.21 -4.39 14.52
N ALA A 169 -4.01 -4.23 13.98
CA ALA A 169 -3.38 -2.93 13.81
C ALA A 169 -4.17 -2.03 12.86
N LEU A 170 -4.65 -2.58 11.73
CA LEU A 170 -5.49 -1.88 10.76
C LEU A 170 -6.79 -1.40 11.39
N THR A 171 -7.52 -2.28 12.07
CA THR A 171 -8.77 -1.94 12.75
C THR A 171 -8.56 -0.90 13.85
N THR A 172 -7.47 -1.01 14.62
CA THR A 172 -7.08 -0.03 15.63
C THR A 172 -6.77 1.34 15.01
N ALA A 173 -6.01 1.39 13.91
CA ALA A 173 -5.73 2.64 13.21
C ALA A 173 -6.99 3.30 12.65
N LEU A 174 -7.86 2.52 12.00
CA LEU A 174 -9.14 3.00 11.49
C LEU A 174 -10.04 3.52 12.61
N PHE A 175 -10.10 2.82 13.74
CA PHE A 175 -10.82 3.26 14.93
C PHE A 175 -10.27 4.60 15.45
N MET A 176 -8.95 4.74 15.57
CA MET A 176 -8.31 5.99 16.00
C MET A 176 -8.61 7.15 15.05
N ILE A 177 -8.61 6.91 13.74
CA ILE A 177 -8.97 7.90 12.72
C ILE A 177 -10.42 8.35 12.88
N ILE A 178 -11.36 7.40 12.99
CA ILE A 178 -12.79 7.70 13.16
C ILE A 178 -13.04 8.43 14.47
N LEU A 179 -12.40 7.99 15.56
CA LEU A 179 -12.50 8.61 16.88
C LEU A 179 -11.99 10.05 16.83
N HIS A 180 -10.81 10.26 16.26
CA HIS A 180 -10.23 11.59 16.09
C HIS A 180 -11.13 12.48 15.22
N ALA A 181 -11.57 12.02 14.05
CA ALA A 181 -12.44 12.77 13.16
C ALA A 181 -13.82 13.08 13.77
N THR A 182 -14.30 12.24 14.68
CA THR A 182 -15.56 12.43 15.42
C THR A 182 -15.44 13.49 16.51
N LEU A 183 -14.40 13.40 17.34
CA LEU A 183 -14.22 14.25 18.50
C LEU A 183 -13.62 15.61 18.14
N ARG A 184 -12.86 15.69 17.04
CA ARG A 184 -12.21 16.93 16.63
C ARG A 184 -13.24 17.97 16.21
N THR A 185 -13.16 19.16 16.78
CA THR A 185 -14.03 20.26 16.34
C THR A 185 -13.55 20.82 14.99
N PRO A 186 -14.42 21.00 14.00
CA PRO A 186 -14.02 21.50 12.69
C PRO A 186 -13.49 22.92 12.82
N ASN A 187 -12.29 23.14 12.26
CA ASN A 187 -11.60 24.44 12.32
C ASN A 187 -12.21 25.43 11.32
N LEU A 188 -12.15 26.74 11.62
CA LEU A 188 -12.49 27.79 10.66
C LEU A 188 -11.59 27.71 9.42
N LYS A 189 -10.30 27.40 9.60
CA LYS A 189 -9.37 27.13 8.48
C LYS A 189 -9.79 25.93 7.63
N ALA A 190 -10.38 24.91 8.25
CA ALA A 190 -10.90 23.75 7.53
C ALA A 190 -12.09 24.14 6.66
N ARG A 191 -13.02 24.93 7.21
CA ARG A 191 -14.16 25.45 6.45
C ARG A 191 -13.71 26.40 5.33
N LEU A 192 -12.74 27.28 5.59
CA LEU A 192 -12.21 28.24 4.62
C LEU A 192 -11.48 27.56 3.45
N ASN A 193 -10.70 26.51 3.71
CA ASN A 193 -10.01 25.77 2.66
C ASN A 193 -10.99 25.06 1.73
N THR A 194 -12.08 24.50 2.25
CA THR A 194 -13.15 23.96 1.40
C THR A 194 -13.73 25.03 0.47
N PHE A 195 -14.07 26.21 1.01
CA PHE A 195 -14.57 27.31 0.17
C PHE A 195 -13.55 27.72 -0.90
N ARG A 196 -12.27 27.83 -0.55
CA ARG A 196 -11.19 28.16 -1.50
C ARG A 196 -11.08 27.12 -2.63
N GLU A 197 -11.28 25.84 -2.33
CA GLU A 197 -11.26 24.77 -3.33
C GLU A 197 -12.48 24.79 -4.24
N GLU A 198 -13.67 25.06 -3.71
CA GLU A 198 -14.89 25.31 -4.49
C GLU A 198 -14.70 26.49 -5.44
N PHE A 199 -14.18 27.63 -4.93
CA PHE A 199 -13.86 28.79 -5.77
C PHE A 199 -12.86 28.45 -6.88
N ARG A 200 -11.82 27.66 -6.59
CA ARG A 200 -10.88 27.20 -7.62
C ARG A 200 -11.53 26.25 -8.62
N ALA A 201 -12.45 25.39 -8.21
CA ALA A 201 -13.15 24.47 -9.09
C ALA A 201 -14.07 25.24 -10.06
N VAL A 202 -14.85 26.20 -9.53
CA VAL A 202 -15.66 27.11 -10.35
C VAL A 202 -14.79 27.90 -11.32
N TRP A 203 -13.67 28.46 -10.84
CA TRP A 203 -12.77 29.24 -11.69
C TRP A 203 -12.13 28.41 -12.81
N ARG A 204 -11.74 27.16 -12.54
CA ARG A 204 -11.22 26.22 -13.56
C ARG A 204 -12.24 25.94 -14.66
N ASN A 205 -13.50 25.71 -14.29
CA ASN A 205 -14.57 25.51 -15.27
C ASN A 205 -14.80 26.74 -16.16
N TYR A 206 -14.60 27.96 -15.64
CA TYR A 206 -14.65 29.18 -16.46
C TYR A 206 -13.46 29.34 -17.40
N SER A 207 -12.27 28.83 -17.03
CA SER A 207 -11.06 28.95 -17.87
C SER A 207 -10.97 27.92 -18.99
N GLU A 208 -11.79 26.86 -18.95
CA GLU A 208 -11.85 25.81 -19.98
C GLU A 208 -12.96 26.06 -21.03
N LEU A 209 -13.73 27.15 -20.87
CA LEU A 209 -14.69 27.70 -21.85
C LEU A 209 -14.02 28.77 -22.71
#